data_AF-R4W902-F1
#
_entry.id   AF-R4W902-F1
#
_cell.length_a   1.000
_cell.length_b   1.000
_cell.length_c   1.000
_cell.angle_alpha   90.00
_cell.angle_beta   90.00
_cell.angle_gamma   90.00
#
_symmetry.space_group_name_H-M   'P 1'
#
loop_
_entity.id
_entity.type
_entity.pdbx_description
1 polymer ?
#
loop_
_entity_poly.entity_id
_entity_poly.type
_entity_poly.pdbx_seq_one_letter_code
_entity_poly.pdbx_strand_id
1 'polypeptide(L)' 'MSQPDDPSEGRCQRCGTSVSTRFRKVFGGNDATVHGCVECMTLSELCEGQAAAHDEAGAPVVE' A
#
# COMPACT_ATOMS: atom_id res chain seq x y z
N MET A 1 19.44 18.35 6.84
CA MET A 1 19.71 17.55 5.62
C MET A 1 18.42 16.83 5.27
N SER A 2 17.68 17.34 4.29
CA SER A 2 16.43 16.73 3.83
C SER A 2 16.78 15.52 2.97
N GLN A 3 16.42 14.33 3.42
CA GLN A 3 16.61 13.10 2.64
C GLN A 3 15.85 13.22 1.31
N PRO A 4 16.44 12.82 0.17
CA PRO A 4 15.70 12.68 -1.07
C PRO A 4 14.77 11.47 -0.92
N ASP A 5 13.52 11.71 -0.57
CA ASP A 5 12.45 10.75 -0.78
C ASP A 5 12.30 10.64 -2.30
N ASP A 6 12.81 9.55 -2.87
CA ASP A 6 12.66 9.26 -4.29
C ASP A 6 11.16 9.26 -4.65
N PRO A 7 10.67 10.24 -5.43
CA PRO A 7 9.23 10.41 -5.68
C PRO A 7 8.69 9.42 -6.72
N SER A 8 9.52 8.47 -7.17
CA SER A 8 9.20 7.56 -8.26
C SER A 8 8.84 6.16 -7.77
N GLU A 9 9.33 5.72 -6.61
CA GLU A 9 9.06 4.37 -6.09
C GLU A 9 7.86 4.27 -5.12
N GLY A 10 7.19 5.40 -4.84
CA GLY A 10 6.12 5.49 -3.84
C GLY A 10 4.77 5.86 -4.42
N ARG A 11 4.18 5.07 -5.33
CA ARG A 11 2.84 5.37 -5.88
C ARG A 11 1.90 4.20 -5.76
N CYS A 12 0.65 4.51 -5.40
CA CYS A 12 -0.45 3.58 -5.43
C CYS A 12 -0.70 3.11 -6.86
N GLN A 13 -0.66 1.81 -7.12
CA GLN A 13 -0.90 1.26 -8.46
C GLN A 13 -2.37 1.34 -8.89
N ARG A 14 -3.32 1.51 -7.95
CA ARG A 14 -4.76 1.61 -8.26
C ARG A 14 -5.19 3.02 -8.66
N CYS A 15 -4.71 4.06 -7.97
CA CYS A 15 -5.12 5.45 -8.22
C CYS A 15 -3.99 6.39 -8.64
N GLY A 16 -2.73 5.96 -8.57
CA GLY A 16 -1.56 6.77 -8.93
C GLY A 16 -1.09 7.74 -7.84
N THR A 17 -1.79 7.84 -6.71
CA THR A 17 -1.45 8.75 -5.61
C THR A 17 -0.08 8.44 -5.00
N SER A 18 0.69 9.49 -4.71
CA SER A 18 1.97 9.39 -4.02
C SER A 18 1.80 8.94 -2.57
N VAL A 19 2.47 7.85 -2.20
CA VAL A 19 2.50 7.28 -0.85
C VAL A 19 3.91 7.32 -0.29
N SER A 20 4.02 7.62 1.00
CA SER A 20 5.32 7.72 1.66
C SER A 20 5.99 6.35 1.81
N THR A 21 7.32 6.34 1.87
CA THR A 21 8.12 5.14 2.11
C THR A 21 7.72 4.37 3.38
N ARG A 22 7.34 5.08 4.45
CA ARG A 22 6.80 4.43 5.68
C ARG A 22 5.48 3.72 5.44
N PHE A 23 4.61 4.28 4.60
CA PHE A 23 3.32 3.67 4.27
C PHE A 23 3.54 2.35 3.54
N ARG A 24 4.44 2.34 2.53
CA ARG A 24 4.83 1.13 1.79
C ARG A 24 5.41 0.03 2.69
N LYS A 25 6.14 0.39 3.74
CA LYS A 25 6.69 -0.61 4.68
C LYS A 25 5.64 -1.28 5.55
N VAL A 26 4.52 -0.60 5.82
CA VAL A 26 3.46 -1.11 6.71
C VAL A 26 2.38 -1.81 5.90
N PHE A 27 2.01 -1.23 4.76
CA PHE A 27 0.86 -1.64 3.96
C PHE A 27 1.24 -2.16 2.57
N GLY A 28 2.51 -2.03 2.15
CA GLY A 28 2.97 -2.57 0.88
C GLY A 28 3.29 -4.06 0.97
N GLY A 29 3.30 -4.71 -0.19
CA GLY A 29 3.68 -6.11 -0.32
C GLY A 29 5.18 -6.34 -0.16
N ASN A 30 5.64 -7.56 -0.45
CA ASN A 30 7.05 -7.96 -0.37
C ASN A 30 7.98 -7.03 -1.16
N ASP A 31 7.51 -6.51 -2.29
CA ASP A 31 8.27 -5.62 -3.17
C ASP A 31 8.09 -4.13 -2.83
N ALA A 32 7.59 -3.81 -1.62
CA ALA A 32 7.19 -2.46 -1.21
C ALA A 32 6.16 -1.80 -2.16
N THR A 33 5.48 -2.61 -2.98
CA THR A 33 4.44 -2.14 -3.90
C THR A 33 3.12 -1.99 -3.16
N VAL A 34 2.45 -0.86 -3.39
CA VAL A 34 1.16 -0.55 -2.78
C VAL A 34 0.12 -0.50 -3.89
N HIS A 35 -0.85 -1.39 -3.82
CA HIS A 35 -2.00 -1.39 -4.72
C HIS A 35 -3.12 -0.51 -4.18
N GLY A 36 -3.22 -0.32 -2.86
CA GLY A 36 -4.26 0.51 -2.23
C GLY A 36 -3.71 1.56 -1.26
N CYS A 37 -4.17 2.80 -1.35
CA CYS A 37 -3.77 3.87 -0.42
C CYS A 37 -4.97 4.48 0.31
N VAL A 38 -4.69 5.31 1.33
CA VAL A 38 -5.71 6.00 2.14
C VAL A 38 -6.63 6.95 1.36
N GLU A 39 -6.25 7.33 0.14
CA GLU A 39 -7.08 8.18 -0.74
C GLU A 39 -8.12 7.39 -1.52
N CYS A 40 -7.81 6.14 -1.89
CA CYS A 40 -8.72 5.31 -2.68
C CYS A 40 -9.35 4.15 -1.89
N MET A 41 -8.91 3.93 -0.65
CA MET A 41 -9.36 2.86 0.23
C MET A 41 -9.52 3.36 1.67
N THR A 42 -10.38 2.67 2.41
CA THR A 42 -10.61 2.95 3.83
C THR A 42 -9.52 2.32 4.70
N LEU A 43 -9.32 2.87 5.91
CA LEU A 43 -8.34 2.35 6.86
C LEU A 43 -8.60 0.88 7.23
N SER A 44 -9.87 0.47 7.26
CA SER A 44 -10.29 -0.91 7.52
C SER A 44 -9.75 -1.88 6.45
N GLU A 45 -9.95 -1.55 5.16
CA GLU A 45 -9.43 -2.36 4.07
C GLU A 45 -7.90 -2.41 4.06
N LEU A 46 -7.23 -1.29 4.39
CA LEU A 46 -5.77 -1.25 4.53
C LEU A 46 -5.28 -2.17 5.65
N CYS A 47 -5.95 -2.15 6.81
CA CYS A 47 -5.65 -3.04 7.94
C CYS A 47 -5.91 -4.52 7.64
N GLU A 48 -6.88 -4.82 6.78
CA GLU A 48 -7.12 -6.17 6.24
C GLU A 48 -6.06 -6.61 5.21
N GLY A 49 -5.07 -5.77 4.92
CA GLY A 49 -3.99 -6.09 3.98
C GLY A 49 -4.38 -5.93 2.52
N GLN A 50 -5.55 -5.35 2.22
CA GLN A 50 -6.00 -5.10 0.84
C GLN A 50 -5.09 -4.10 0.10
N ALA A 51 -4.29 -3.33 0.84
CA ALA A 51 -3.29 -2.42 0.30
C ALA A 51 -2.17 -3.13 -0.49
N ALA A 52 -1.83 -4.36 -0.10
CA ALA A 52 -0.80 -5.18 -0.72
C ALA A 52 -1.39 -6.27 -1.62
N ALA A 53 -2.69 -6.56 -1.49
CA ALA A 53 -3.37 -7.58 -2.28
C ALA A 53 -3.49 -7.18 -3.75
N HIS A 54 -3.10 -8.08 -4.65
CA HIS A 54 -3.24 -7.93 -6.09
C HIS A 54 -4.26 -8.94 -6.61
N ASP A 55 -5.55 -8.65 -6.42
CA ASP A 55 -6.73 -9.37 -6.93
C ASP A 55 -6.82 -10.90 -6.70
N GLU A 56 -5.82 -11.55 -6.13
CA GLU A 56 -5.80 -12.99 -5.89
C GLU A 56 -5.83 -13.25 -4.37
N ALA A 57 -6.94 -13.82 -3.92
CA ALA A 57 -7.18 -14.38 -2.59
C ALA A 57 -7.48 -13.39 -1.45
N GLY A 58 -8.71 -12.86 -1.48
CA GLY A 58 -9.49 -12.77 -0.26
C GLY A 58 -9.78 -14.17 0.27
N ALA A 59 -8.98 -14.63 1.22
CA ALA A 59 -9.35 -15.73 2.12
C ALA A 59 -9.08 -15.25 3.55
N PRO A 60 -10.12 -14.95 4.35
CA PRO A 60 -9.91 -14.57 5.74
C PRO A 60 -9.41 -15.80 6.48
N VAL A 61 -8.20 -15.74 7.03
CA VAL A 61 -7.82 -16.62 8.15
C VAL A 61 -8.60 -16.12 9.36
N VAL A 62 -9.81 -16.67 9.52
CA VAL A 62 -10.51 -16.66 10.81
C VAL A 62 -9.85 -17.71 11.67
N GLU A 63 -9.23 -17.30 12.77
CA GLU A 63 -8.83 -18.20 13.87
C GLU A 63 -9.91 -18.18 14.95
#